data_AF-A0AA35JXW2-F1
#
_entry.id   AF-A0AA35JXW2-F1
#
_cell.length_a   1.000
_cell.length_b   1.000
_cell.length_c   1.000
_cell.angle_alpha   90.00
_cell.angle_beta   90.00
_cell.angle_gamma   90.00
#
_symmetry.space_group_name_H-M   'P 1'
#
loop_
_entity.id
_entity.type
_entity.pdbx_description
1 polymer ?
#
loop_
_entity_poly.entity_id
_entity_poly.type
_entity_poly.pdbx_seq_one_letter_code
_entity_poly.pdbx_strand_id
1 'polypeptide(L)'
;MAAPGGAVQDLCEEATCSICLECFRDPVIIPECGHNFCRSCLIQCWEKSEGEASCPLEAEGKGRVCEKHQEPLKLFCQEDQSPICVVCDRSKEHKGHEVIPLEEALQEYKDQIRTCLDNVRKEREKILEFKADAEKESQDLLVSITVSWK
;
A
#
# COMPACT_ATOMS: atom_id res chain seq x y z
N MET A 1 24.99 15.50 15.03
CA MET A 1 24.24 15.97 13.84
C MET A 1 24.22 14.82 12.85
N ALA A 2 23.11 14.07 12.79
CA ALA A 2 22.96 12.96 11.85
C ALA A 2 22.20 13.47 10.61
N ALA A 3 22.70 13.15 9.43
CA ALA A 3 22.10 13.55 8.16
C ALA A 3 20.73 12.88 7.95
N PRO A 4 19.75 13.54 7.30
CA PRO A 4 18.39 13.03 7.13
C PRO A 4 18.24 12.03 5.97
N GLY A 5 19.33 11.47 5.45
CA GLY A 5 19.34 10.71 4.18
C GLY A 5 19.29 9.20 4.29
N GLY A 6 19.44 8.61 5.48
CA GLY A 6 19.59 7.15 5.63
C GLY A 6 18.27 6.37 5.58
N ALA A 7 17.16 6.97 6.02
CA ALA A 7 15.88 6.25 6.18
C ALA A 7 15.07 6.10 4.87
N VAL A 8 15.53 6.70 3.76
CA VAL A 8 14.81 6.69 2.47
C VAL A 8 15.27 5.54 1.56
N GLN A 9 16.48 5.00 1.77
CA GLN A 9 17.06 3.96 0.92
C GLN A 9 16.50 2.57 1.23
N ASP A 10 16.16 2.28 2.49
CA ASP A 10 15.60 0.98 2.90
C ASP A 10 14.16 0.75 2.41
N LEU A 11 13.44 1.82 2.02
CA LEU A 11 12.08 1.73 1.46
C LEU A 11 12.06 1.41 -0.04
N CYS A 12 13.20 1.52 -0.72
CA CYS A 12 13.24 1.38 -2.18
C CYS A 12 13.23 -0.08 -2.65
N GLU A 13 13.71 -1.04 -1.86
CA GLU A 13 13.76 -2.46 -2.27
C GLU A 13 12.35 -3.01 -2.57
N GLU A 14 11.35 -2.60 -1.78
CA GLU A 14 9.95 -3.00 -1.95
C GLU A 14 9.16 -2.08 -2.90
N ALA A 15 9.73 -0.93 -3.29
CA ALA A 15 9.07 0.11 -4.09
C ALA A 15 9.78 0.36 -5.44
N THR A 16 10.23 -0.70 -6.10
CA THR A 16 10.89 -0.64 -7.42
C THR A 16 9.95 -0.96 -8.57
N CYS A 17 10.11 -0.25 -9.69
CA CYS A 17 9.38 -0.53 -10.91
C CYS A 17 10.01 -1.70 -11.66
N SER A 18 9.23 -2.74 -11.96
CA SER A 18 9.73 -3.93 -12.68
C SER A 18 10.16 -3.68 -14.13
N ILE A 19 9.88 -2.49 -14.69
CA ILE A 19 10.27 -2.10 -16.05
C ILE A 19 11.64 -1.42 -16.04
N CYS A 20 11.83 -0.40 -15.20
CA CYS A 20 13.07 0.37 -15.15
C CYS A 20 14.01 -0.03 -14.02
N LEU A 21 13.56 -0.89 -13.10
CA LEU A 21 14.29 -1.38 -11.91
C LEU A 21 14.74 -0.31 -10.92
N GLU A 22 14.14 0.88 -11.01
CA GLU A 22 14.39 2.03 -10.13
C GLU A 22 13.21 2.24 -9.19
N CYS A 23 13.41 3.00 -8.10
CA CYS A 23 12.32 3.39 -7.21
C CYS A 23 11.21 4.10 -8.01
N PHE A 24 9.94 3.81 -7.70
CA PHE A 24 8.80 4.33 -8.45
C PHE A 24 8.83 5.86 -8.58
N ARG A 25 8.71 6.35 -9.81
CA ARG A 25 8.43 7.74 -10.13
C ARG A 25 7.02 7.82 -10.68
N ASP A 26 6.14 8.50 -9.95
CA ASP A 26 4.73 8.64 -10.31
C ASP A 26 4.05 7.26 -10.53
N PRO A 27 3.88 6.47 -9.45
CA PRO A 27 3.37 5.10 -9.54
C PRO A 27 1.92 5.03 -10.02
N VAL A 28 1.66 4.18 -11.02
CA VAL A 28 0.34 3.84 -11.54
C VAL A 28 0.03 2.37 -11.22
N ILE A 29 -1.11 2.12 -10.57
CA ILE A 29 -1.59 0.78 -10.26
C ILE A 29 -2.53 0.32 -11.37
N ILE A 30 -2.29 -0.87 -11.93
CA ILE A 30 -3.22 -1.54 -12.84
C ILE A 30 -4.35 -2.16 -12.02
N PRO A 31 -5.62 -1.73 -12.16
CA PRO A 31 -6.73 -2.19 -11.30
C PRO A 31 -6.97 -3.71 -11.30
N GLU A 32 -6.70 -4.36 -12.44
CA GLU A 32 -6.99 -5.78 -12.68
C GLU A 32 -6.02 -6.71 -11.96
N CYS A 33 -4.75 -6.31 -11.81
CA CYS A 33 -3.71 -7.15 -11.23
C CYS A 33 -2.95 -6.51 -10.06
N GLY A 34 -3.21 -5.24 -9.73
CA GLY A 34 -2.59 -4.52 -8.62
C GLY A 34 -1.10 -4.19 -8.81
N HIS A 35 -0.49 -4.58 -9.93
CA HIS A 35 0.91 -4.26 -10.22
C HIS A 35 1.10 -2.75 -10.40
N ASN A 36 2.25 -2.27 -9.94
CA ASN A 36 2.58 -0.86 -9.92
C ASN A 36 3.74 -0.57 -10.87
N PHE A 37 3.65 0.53 -11.62
CA PHE A 37 4.66 0.93 -12.59
C PHE A 37 4.85 2.44 -12.58
N CYS A 38 6.04 2.93 -12.94
CA CYS A 38 6.19 4.36 -13.23
C CYS A 38 5.26 4.73 -14.40
N ARG A 39 4.54 5.85 -14.31
CA ARG A 39 3.64 6.34 -15.37
C ARG A 39 4.31 6.35 -16.75
N SER A 40 5.56 6.82 -16.81
CA SER A 40 6.34 6.86 -18.05
C SER A 40 6.67 5.47 -18.60
N CYS A 41 6.99 4.51 -17.73
CA CYS A 41 7.28 3.14 -18.12
C CYS A 41 6.04 2.43 -18.66
N LEU A 42 4.89 2.65 -18.03
CA LEU A 42 3.62 2.07 -18.46
C LEU A 42 3.20 2.59 -19.84
N ILE A 43 3.27 3.91 -20.06
CA ILE A 43 2.96 4.54 -21.36
C ILE A 43 3.86 3.97 -22.47
N GLN A 44 5.16 3.86 -22.22
CA GLN A 44 6.12 3.32 -23.19
C GLN A 44 5.86 1.85 -23.53
N CYS A 45 5.33 1.06 -22.60
CA CYS A 45 4.95 -0.32 -22.86
C CYS A 45 3.73 -0.38 -23.79
N TRP A 46 2.71 0.43 -23.54
CA TRP A 46 1.49 0.45 -24.38
C TRP A 46 1.72 1.06 -25.76
N GLU A 47 2.62 2.04 -25.90
CA GLU A 47 2.99 2.60 -27.22
C GLU A 47 3.72 1.59 -28.13
N LYS A 48 4.34 0.55 -27.56
CA LYS A 48 5.07 -0.48 -28.30
C LYS A 48 4.21 -1.69 -28.68
N SER A 49 2.98 -1.79 -28.18
CA SER A 49 2.06 -2.89 -28.46
C SER A 49 0.88 -2.40 -29.30
N GLU A 50 0.61 -3.03 -30.45
CA GLU A 50 -0.58 -2.74 -31.28
C GLU A 50 -1.87 -3.38 -30.71
N GLY A 51 -2.06 -3.36 -29.40
CA GLY A 51 -3.16 -4.05 -28.71
C GLY A 51 -3.71 -3.30 -27.49
N GLU A 52 -4.81 -3.83 -26.94
CA GLU A 52 -5.46 -3.29 -25.73
C GLU A 52 -4.47 -3.19 -24.56
N ALA A 53 -4.67 -2.16 -23.72
CA ALA A 53 -3.80 -1.82 -22.60
C ALA A 53 -3.80 -2.94 -21.53
N SER A 54 -2.94 -3.93 -21.68
CA SER A 54 -2.74 -5.03 -20.72
C SER A 54 -1.54 -4.78 -19.80
N CYS A 55 -1.47 -5.53 -18.70
CA CYS A 55 -0.35 -5.44 -17.78
C CYS A 55 0.93 -6.05 -18.40
N PRO A 56 2.09 -5.38 -18.34
CA PRO A 56 3.36 -5.92 -18.85
C PRO A 56 3.82 -7.23 -18.18
N LEU A 57 3.24 -7.60 -17.04
CA LEU A 57 3.57 -8.81 -16.29
C LEU A 57 2.55 -9.95 -16.49
N GLU A 58 1.52 -9.75 -17.30
CA GLU A 58 0.49 -10.77 -17.57
C GLU A 58 0.96 -11.76 -18.65
N ALA A 59 1.73 -12.76 -18.23
CA ALA A 59 1.72 -14.07 -18.86
C ALA A 59 0.83 -15.00 -18.02
N GLU A 60 -0.44 -15.10 -18.39
CA GLU A 60 -1.46 -16.00 -17.85
C GLU A 60 -1.97 -15.69 -16.43
N GLY A 61 -3.28 -15.42 -16.33
CA GLY A 61 -4.05 -15.29 -15.10
C GLY A 61 -4.18 -16.61 -14.33
N LYS A 62 -3.06 -17.18 -13.90
CA LYS A 62 -3.02 -18.27 -12.92
C LYS A 62 -3.08 -17.63 -11.54
N GLY A 63 -4.27 -17.59 -10.95
CA GLY A 63 -4.40 -17.32 -9.52
C GLY A 63 -3.48 -18.26 -8.73
N ARG A 64 -3.01 -17.81 -7.55
CA ARG A 64 -2.13 -18.64 -6.72
C ARG A 64 -2.79 -19.99 -6.43
N VAL A 65 -2.00 -21.05 -6.56
CA VAL A 65 -2.39 -22.43 -6.24
C VAL A 65 -1.73 -22.88 -4.94
N CYS A 66 -2.39 -23.78 -4.21
CA CYS A 66 -1.81 -24.43 -3.05
C CYS A 66 -0.66 -25.34 -3.50
N GLU A 67 0.53 -25.16 -2.92
CA GLU A 67 1.70 -25.98 -3.26
C GLU A 67 1.47 -27.48 -2.96
N LYS A 68 0.79 -27.79 -1.84
CA LYS A 68 0.53 -29.16 -1.40
C LYS A 68 -0.52 -29.87 -2.26
N HIS A 69 -1.56 -29.16 -2.70
CA HIS A 69 -2.75 -29.78 -3.29
C HIS A 69 -2.98 -29.40 -4.76
N GLN A 70 -2.24 -28.42 -5.29
CA GLN A 70 -2.38 -27.89 -6.65
C GLN A 70 -3.79 -27.32 -6.96
N GLU A 71 -4.54 -26.99 -5.92
CA GLU A 71 -5.87 -26.40 -6.01
C GLU A 71 -5.80 -24.87 -5.83
N PRO A 72 -6.67 -24.08 -6.48
CA PRO A 72 -6.71 -22.63 -6.32
C PRO A 72 -6.91 -22.20 -4.86
N LEU A 73 -6.18 -21.16 -4.45
CA LEU A 73 -6.33 -20.54 -3.14
C LEU A 73 -7.49 -19.54 -3.17
N LYS A 74 -8.66 -19.96 -2.68
CA LYS A 74 -9.91 -19.17 -2.71
C LYS A 74 -10.49 -18.90 -1.32
N LEU A 75 -9.87 -19.44 -0.28
CA LEU A 75 -10.29 -19.30 1.11
C LEU A 75 -9.18 -18.62 1.91
N PHE A 76 -9.51 -18.09 3.06
CA PHE A 76 -8.58 -17.45 3.99
C PHE A 76 -8.83 -17.97 5.40
N CYS A 77 -7.80 -18.49 6.05
CA CYS A 77 -7.86 -18.85 7.47
C CYS A 77 -7.47 -17.64 8.32
N GLN A 78 -8.36 -17.22 9.21
CA GLN A 78 -8.14 -16.02 10.02
C GLN A 78 -7.05 -16.19 11.08
N GLU A 79 -6.93 -17.39 11.67
CA GLU A 79 -5.95 -17.70 12.69
C GLU A 79 -4.53 -17.80 12.11
N ASP A 80 -4.38 -18.45 10.96
CA ASP A 80 -3.09 -18.64 10.28
C ASP A 80 -2.73 -17.47 9.36
N GLN A 81 -3.64 -16.51 9.17
CA GLN A 81 -3.51 -15.34 8.30
C GLN A 81 -2.99 -15.68 6.89
N SER A 82 -3.50 -16.76 6.32
CA SER A 82 -3.01 -17.26 5.04
C SER A 82 -4.14 -17.71 4.11
N PRO A 83 -3.98 -17.52 2.78
CA PRO A 83 -4.89 -18.06 1.82
C PRO A 83 -4.71 -19.58 1.72
N ILE A 84 -5.81 -20.32 1.77
CA ILE A 84 -5.84 -21.79 1.73
C ILE A 84 -6.73 -22.29 0.58
N CYS A 85 -6.54 -23.55 0.18
CA CYS A 85 -7.44 -24.20 -0.77
C CYS A 85 -8.54 -24.98 -0.06
N VAL A 86 -9.55 -25.40 -0.82
CA VAL A 86 -10.70 -26.21 -0.34
C VAL A 86 -10.30 -27.56 0.26
N VAL A 87 -9.12 -28.08 -0.09
CA VAL A 87 -8.59 -29.33 0.48
C VAL A 87 -7.96 -29.07 1.85
N CYS A 88 -7.23 -27.96 2.01
CA CYS A 88 -6.67 -27.53 3.30
C CYS A 88 -7.78 -27.27 4.33
N ASP A 89 -8.85 -26.58 3.92
CA ASP A 89 -10.02 -26.30 4.77
C ASP A 89 -10.62 -27.57 5.40
N ARG A 90 -10.71 -28.65 4.63
CA ARG A 90 -11.24 -29.94 5.10
C ARG A 90 -10.20 -30.80 5.83
N SER A 91 -8.95 -30.38 5.85
CA SER A 91 -7.87 -31.12 6.47
C SER A 91 -7.92 -30.99 8.00
N LYS A 92 -7.07 -31.75 8.69
CA LYS A 92 -6.90 -31.59 10.14
C LYS A 92 -6.10 -30.34 10.50
N GLU A 93 -5.38 -29.74 9.55
CA GLU A 93 -4.47 -28.60 9.77
C GLU A 93 -5.25 -27.34 10.18
N HIS A 94 -6.39 -27.06 9.53
CA HIS A 94 -7.25 -25.91 9.84
C HIS A 94 -8.56 -26.31 10.54
N LYS A 95 -8.56 -27.45 11.22
CA LYS A 95 -9.79 -27.97 11.83
C LYS A 95 -10.25 -27.06 12.96
N GLY A 96 -11.41 -26.42 12.77
CA GLY A 96 -12.02 -25.55 13.76
C GLY A 96 -11.50 -24.10 13.73
N HIS A 97 -10.66 -23.77 12.76
CA HIS A 97 -10.30 -22.39 12.45
C HIS A 97 -11.45 -21.70 11.71
N GLU A 98 -11.58 -20.38 11.90
CA GLU A 98 -12.49 -19.56 11.11
C GLU A 98 -11.92 -19.37 9.71
N VAL A 99 -12.64 -19.92 8.73
CA VAL A 99 -12.28 -19.86 7.31
C VAL A 99 -13.37 -19.13 6.56
N ILE A 100 -12.98 -18.05 5.88
CA ILE A 100 -13.87 -17.21 5.06
C ILE A 100 -13.40 -17.20 3.60
N PRO A 101 -14.25 -16.84 2.62
CA PRO A 101 -13.81 -16.59 1.26
C PRO A 101 -12.70 -15.53 1.18
N LEU A 102 -11.75 -15.72 0.26
CA LEU A 102 -10.62 -14.82 0.11
C LEU A 102 -11.06 -13.39 -0.26
N GLU A 103 -12.13 -13.27 -1.04
CA GLU A 103 -12.72 -12.00 -1.43
C GLU A 103 -13.31 -11.25 -0.23
N GLU A 104 -13.88 -11.97 0.75
CA GLU A 104 -14.41 -11.39 1.99
C GLU A 104 -13.27 -10.89 2.89
N ALA A 105 -12.23 -11.70 3.08
CA ALA A 105 -11.02 -11.27 3.81
C ALA A 105 -10.38 -10.04 3.16
N LEU A 106 -10.28 -10.02 1.83
CA LEU A 106 -9.77 -8.87 1.08
C LEU A 106 -10.60 -7.61 1.34
N GLN A 107 -11.92 -7.74 1.43
CA GLN A 107 -12.80 -6.61 1.69
C GLN A 107 -12.63 -6.10 3.13
N GLU A 108 -12.55 -6.99 4.13
CA GLU A 108 -12.28 -6.60 5.51
C GLU A 108 -10.96 -5.85 5.64
N TYR A 109 -9.89 -6.34 5.02
CA TYR A 109 -8.60 -5.64 5.04
C TYR A 109 -8.66 -4.27 4.36
N LYS A 110 -9.37 -4.13 3.24
CA LYS A 110 -9.58 -2.83 2.59
C LYS A 110 -10.27 -1.85 3.53
N ASP A 111 -11.29 -2.30 4.26
CA ASP A 111 -12.05 -1.44 5.16
C ASP A 111 -11.25 -1.07 6.42
N GLN A 112 -10.46 -2.01 6.96
CA GLN A 112 -9.50 -1.74 8.04
C GLN A 112 -8.45 -0.70 7.62
N ILE A 113 -7.84 -0.87 6.44
CA ILE A 113 -6.84 0.07 5.90
C ILE A 113 -7.47 1.46 5.70
N ARG A 114 -8.67 1.52 5.09
CA ARG A 114 -9.37 2.79 4.88
C ARG A 114 -9.65 3.51 6.20
N THR A 115 -10.14 2.79 7.20
CA THR A 115 -10.41 3.32 8.53
C THR A 115 -9.14 3.86 9.18
N CYS A 116 -8.03 3.12 9.09
CA CYS A 116 -6.75 3.56 9.61
C CYS A 116 -6.25 4.84 8.90
N LEU A 117 -6.34 4.89 7.57
CA LEU A 117 -5.95 6.05 6.78
C LEU A 117 -6.76 7.30 7.15
N ASP A 118 -8.07 7.16 7.36
CA ASP A 118 -8.93 8.26 7.76
C ASP A 118 -8.56 8.78 9.16
N ASN A 119 -8.24 7.89 10.10
CA ASN A 119 -7.77 8.27 11.42
C ASN A 119 -6.44 9.04 11.35
N VAL A 120 -5.46 8.53 10.59
CA VAL A 120 -4.17 9.19 10.41
C VAL A 120 -4.33 10.57 9.78
N ARG A 121 -5.25 10.72 8.82
CA ARG A 121 -5.56 12.02 8.20
C ARG A 121 -6.12 13.02 9.20
N LYS A 122 -7.06 12.60 10.05
CA LYS A 122 -7.64 13.47 11.10
C LYS A 122 -6.61 13.90 12.13
N GLU A 123 -5.75 12.98 12.57
CA GLU A 123 -4.68 13.33 13.51
C GLU A 123 -3.68 14.32 12.88
N ARG A 124 -3.37 14.15 11.59
CA ARG A 124 -2.55 15.12 10.85
C ARG A 124 -3.19 16.51 10.82
N GLU A 125 -4.50 16.62 10.59
CA GLU A 125 -5.22 17.91 10.60
C GLU A 125 -5.10 18.59 11.96
N LYS A 126 -5.36 17.87 13.06
CA LYS A 126 -5.20 18.40 14.42
C LYS A 126 -3.78 18.91 14.68
N ILE A 127 -2.76 18.14 14.29
CA ILE A 127 -1.35 18.54 14.46
C ILE A 127 -1.05 19.83 13.66
N LEU A 128 -1.60 19.97 12.46
CA LEU A 128 -1.42 21.16 11.64
C LEU A 128 -2.08 22.39 12.26
N GLU A 129 -3.26 22.24 12.86
CA GLU A 129 -3.92 23.30 13.61
C GLU A 129 -3.08 23.75 14.82
N PHE A 130 -2.68 22.80 15.69
CA PHE A 130 -1.82 23.11 16.83
C PHE A 130 -0.50 23.78 16.43
N LYS A 131 0.09 23.34 15.31
CA LYS A 131 1.31 23.95 14.78
C LYS A 131 1.07 25.41 14.37
N ALA A 132 -0.04 25.69 13.67
CA ALA A 132 -0.37 27.05 13.23
C ALA A 132 -0.63 27.98 14.41
N ASP A 133 -1.33 27.51 15.44
CA ASP A 133 -1.61 28.28 16.66
C ASP A 133 -0.31 28.63 17.40
N ALA A 134 0.58 27.66 17.59
CA ALA A 134 1.88 27.88 18.23
C ALA A 134 2.78 28.84 17.41
N GLU A 135 2.73 28.74 16.08
CA GLU A 135 3.47 29.63 15.19
C GLU A 135 2.95 31.07 15.27
N LYS A 136 1.63 31.25 15.35
CA LYS A 136 1.00 32.56 15.55
C LYS A 136 1.36 33.16 16.91
N GLU A 137 1.28 32.39 17.98
CA GLU A 137 1.64 32.86 19.33
C GLU A 137 3.10 33.33 19.39
N SER A 138 4.01 32.56 18.77
CA SER A 138 5.42 32.95 18.62
C SER A 138 5.58 34.27 17.87
N GLN A 139 4.86 34.45 16.75
CA GLN A 139 4.88 35.71 15.97
C GLN A 139 4.34 36.90 16.79
N ASP A 140 3.25 36.73 17.51
CA ASP A 140 2.64 37.78 18.35
C ASP A 140 3.59 38.22 19.48
N LEU A 141 4.30 37.27 20.10
CA LEU A 141 5.34 37.55 21.09
C LEU A 141 6.52 38.32 20.48
N LEU A 142 6.99 37.93 19.29
CA LEU A 142 8.06 38.63 18.60
C LEU A 142 7.66 40.08 18.27
N VAL A 143 6.44 40.31 17.78
CA VAL A 143 5.93 41.67 17.52
C VAL A 143 5.92 42.47 18.81
N SER A 144 5.41 41.90 19.91
CA SER A 144 5.34 42.53 21.23
C SER A 144 6.73 42.93 21.77
N ILE A 145 7.75 42.10 21.51
CA ILE A 145 9.14 42.46 21.80
C ILE A 145 9.57 43.61 20.88
N THR A 146 9.40 43.53 19.56
CA THR A 146 9.89 44.60 18.67
C THR A 146 9.29 45.97 18.94
N VAL A 147 8.03 46.06 19.40
CA VAL A 147 7.39 47.34 19.76
C VAL A 147 7.84 47.87 21.12
N SER A 148 8.26 47.01 22.05
CA SER A 148 8.67 47.43 23.40
C SER A 148 10.08 48.01 23.45
N TRP A 149 10.88 47.79 22.40
CA TRP A 149 12.28 48.23 22.30
C TRP A 149 12.45 49.41 21.32
N LYS A 150 11.35 50.08 20.97
CA LYS A 150 11.29 51.20 20.04
C LYS A 150 10.72 52.44 20.73
#